data_AF-A0A379TWM9-F1
#
_entry.id   AF-A0A379TWM9-F1
#
_cell.length_a   1.000
_cell.length_b   1.000
_cell.length_c   1.000
_cell.angle_alpha   90.00
_cell.angle_beta   90.00
_cell.angle_gamma   90.00
#
_symmetry.space_group_name_H-M   'P 1'
#
loop_
_entity.id
_entity.type
_entity.pdbx_description
1 polymer ?
#
loop_
_entity_poly.entity_id
_entity_poly.type
_entity_poly.pdbx_seq_one_letter_code
_entity_poly.pdbx_strand_id
1 'polypeptide(L)'
;MGINLFRVLMTYLKPVLPTLSERVEAFLNCELSWEGIQQPLLGHKINAFKALYNRIDMKQVEALVDASKEEVKAAVAPVTGPLADSPIQETITLTILRKSICAWR
;
A
#
# COMPACT_ATOMS: atom_id res chain seq x y z
N MET A 1 -16.77 -7.22 -26.93
CA MET A 1 -16.21 -8.32 -26.11
C MET A 1 -15.20 -7.86 -25.05
N GLY A 2 -14.35 -6.85 -25.29
CA GLY A 2 -13.31 -6.44 -24.32
C GLY A 2 -13.81 -6.02 -22.93
N ILE A 3 -14.99 -5.39 -22.84
CA ILE A 3 -15.56 -4.96 -21.56
C ILE A 3 -15.98 -6.13 -20.65
N ASN A 4 -16.40 -7.26 -21.24
CA ASN A 4 -16.75 -8.45 -20.49
C ASN A 4 -15.49 -9.09 -19.87
N LEU A 5 -14.37 -9.12 -20.60
CA LEU A 5 -13.09 -9.58 -20.04
C LEU A 5 -12.60 -8.63 -18.93
N PHE A 6 -12.75 -7.32 -19.12
CA PHE A 6 -12.42 -6.33 -18.10
C PHE A 6 -13.24 -6.55 -16.81
N ARG A 7 -14.54 -6.84 -16.92
CA ARG A 7 -15.40 -7.22 -15.78
C ARG A 7 -14.82 -8.43 -15.03
N VAL A 8 -14.47 -9.50 -15.74
CA VAL A 8 -13.90 -10.72 -15.13
C VAL A 8 -12.62 -10.42 -14.36
N LEU A 9 -11.69 -9.69 -14.98
CA LEU A 9 -10.43 -9.27 -14.34
C LEU A 9 -10.71 -8.44 -13.08
N MET A 10 -11.59 -7.46 -13.19
CA MET A 10 -11.95 -6.58 -12.08
C MET A 10 -12.59 -7.33 -10.90
N THR A 11 -13.40 -8.35 -11.17
CA THR A 11 -13.96 -9.18 -10.10
C THR A 11 -12.86 -9.97 -9.37
N TYR A 12 -11.78 -10.40 -10.04
CA TYR A 12 -10.61 -11.00 -9.35
C TYR A 12 -9.85 -10.00 -8.49
N LEU A 13 -9.82 -8.73 -8.90
CA LEU A 13 -9.13 -7.67 -8.15
C LEU A 13 -9.99 -7.06 -7.03
N LYS A 14 -11.28 -7.39 -6.92
CA LYS A 14 -12.19 -6.88 -5.87
C LYS A 14 -11.65 -6.98 -4.44
N PRO A 15 -11.11 -8.12 -3.98
CA PRO A 15 -10.52 -8.21 -2.63
C PRO A 15 -9.20 -7.44 -2.47
N VAL A 16 -8.51 -7.11 -3.56
CA VAL A 16 -7.22 -6.40 -3.53
C VAL A 16 -7.43 -4.89 -3.56
N LEU A 17 -8.36 -4.41 -4.38
CA LEU A 17 -8.61 -2.99 -4.61
C LEU A 17 -10.13 -2.70 -4.54
N PRO A 18 -10.71 -2.65 -3.33
CA PRO A 18 -12.14 -2.39 -3.14
C PRO A 18 -12.55 -1.01 -3.68
N THR A 19 -11.73 0.02 -3.46
CA THR A 19 -11.99 1.39 -3.91
C THR A 19 -12.01 1.56 -5.43
N LEU A 20 -11.18 0.79 -6.15
CA LEU A 20 -11.16 0.76 -7.61
C LEU A 20 -12.37 -0.02 -8.14
N SER A 21 -12.78 -1.07 -7.43
CA SER A 21 -13.93 -1.90 -7.79
C SER A 21 -15.23 -1.12 -7.72
N GLU A 22 -15.45 -0.29 -6.69
CA GLU A 22 -16.62 0.60 -6.59
C GLU A 22 -16.72 1.56 -7.79
N ARG A 23 -15.60 2.14 -8.21
CA ARG A 23 -15.56 3.03 -9.38
C ARG A 23 -15.88 2.29 -10.67
N VAL A 24 -15.46 1.03 -10.78
CA VAL A 24 -15.79 0.18 -11.92
C VAL A 24 -17.24 -0.26 -11.88
N GLU A 25 -17.83 -0.54 -10.73
CA GLU A 25 -19.26 -0.81 -10.58
C GLU A 25 -20.10 0.39 -11.02
N ALA A 26 -19.67 1.61 -10.66
CA ALA A 26 -20.28 2.85 -11.13
C ALA A 26 -20.10 3.07 -12.64
N PHE A 27 -18.95 2.70 -13.22
CA PHE A 27 -18.72 2.78 -14.67
C PHE A 27 -19.57 1.76 -15.44
N LEU A 28 -19.59 0.52 -14.95
CA LEU A 28 -20.32 -0.59 -15.55
C LEU A 28 -21.80 -0.60 -15.19
N ASN A 29 -22.32 0.31 -14.35
CA ASN A 29 -23.71 0.31 -13.86
C ASN A 29 -24.17 -1.08 -13.38
N CYS A 30 -23.28 -1.83 -12.74
CA CYS A 30 -23.54 -3.22 -12.40
C CYS A 30 -22.62 -3.64 -11.26
N GLU A 31 -23.16 -4.38 -10.31
CA GLU A 31 -22.38 -4.97 -9.23
C GLU A 31 -21.44 -6.07 -9.76
N LEU A 32 -20.22 -6.11 -9.21
CA LEU A 32 -19.25 -7.15 -9.48
C LEU A 32 -19.42 -8.28 -8.46
N SER A 33 -20.13 -9.34 -8.85
CA SER A 33 -20.32 -10.56 -8.05
C SER A 33 -19.67 -11.76 -8.73
N TRP A 34 -19.40 -12.82 -7.95
CA TRP A 34 -18.72 -13.99 -8.52
C TRP A 34 -19.58 -14.76 -9.52
N GLU A 35 -20.85 -14.92 -9.19
CA GLU A 35 -21.85 -15.56 -10.04
C GLU A 35 -22.12 -14.72 -11.30
N GLY A 36 -22.02 -13.39 -11.19
CA GLY A 36 -22.25 -12.43 -12.26
C GLY A 36 -21.18 -12.42 -13.36
N ILE A 37 -20.11 -13.24 -13.30
CA ILE A 37 -19.21 -13.44 -14.44
C ILE A 37 -19.87 -14.32 -15.52
N GLN A 38 -20.65 -15.31 -15.10
CA GLN A 38 -21.25 -16.30 -16.00
C GLN A 38 -22.32 -15.67 -16.91
N GLN A 39 -22.84 -14.50 -16.52
CA GLN A 39 -23.75 -13.72 -17.35
C GLN A 39 -23.01 -12.57 -18.04
N PRO A 40 -22.73 -12.68 -19.36
CA PRO A 40 -22.15 -11.59 -20.12
C PRO A 40 -23.14 -10.42 -20.22
N LEU A 41 -22.62 -9.19 -20.11
CA LEU A 41 -23.41 -7.98 -20.32
C LEU A 41 -23.73 -7.84 -21.82
N LEU A 42 -24.91 -8.28 -22.23
CA LEU A 42 -25.42 -8.16 -23.60
C LEU A 42 -26.36 -6.96 -23.69
N GLY A 43 -25.97 -5.92 -24.44
CA GLY A 43 -26.79 -4.70 -24.61
C GLY A 43 -26.83 -3.77 -23.39
N HIS A 44 -25.87 -3.91 -22.46
CA HIS A 44 -25.84 -3.11 -21.24
C HIS A 44 -25.36 -1.68 -21.48
N LYS A 45 -26.07 -0.71 -20.91
CA LYS A 45 -25.71 0.71 -21.00
C LYS A 45 -24.66 1.06 -19.95
N ILE A 46 -23.45 1.32 -20.40
CA ILE A 46 -22.34 1.79 -19.56
C ILE A 46 -22.34 3.30 -19.41
N ASN A 47 -21.78 3.79 -18.30
CA ASN A 47 -21.58 5.21 -18.08
C ASN A 47 -20.34 5.73 -18.82
N ALA A 48 -20.17 7.05 -18.86
CA ALA A 48 -18.96 7.66 -19.39
C ALA A 48 -17.73 7.24 -18.56
N PHE A 49 -16.66 6.84 -19.25
CA PHE A 49 -15.42 6.44 -18.60
C PHE A 49 -14.72 7.63 -17.95
N LYS A 50 -14.38 7.51 -16.67
CA LYS A 50 -13.55 8.46 -15.93
C LYS A 50 -12.24 7.78 -15.59
N ALA A 51 -11.13 8.54 -15.62
CA ALA A 51 -9.82 8.03 -15.23
C ALA A 51 -9.89 7.42 -13.81
N LEU A 52 -9.75 6.09 -13.74
CA LEU A 52 -9.89 5.33 -12.50
C LEU A 52 -8.65 5.49 -11.62
N TYR A 53 -7.49 5.57 -12.26
CA TYR A 53 -6.19 5.68 -11.62
C TYR A 53 -5.26 6.57 -12.46
N ASN A 54 -4.46 7.38 -11.77
CA ASN A 54 -3.40 8.15 -12.39
C ASN A 54 -2.07 7.45 -12.14
N ARG A 55 -1.08 7.72 -12.98
CA ARG A 55 0.28 7.22 -12.79
C ARG A 55 0.81 7.75 -11.45
N ILE A 56 1.50 6.89 -10.71
CA ILE A 56 2.22 7.31 -9.50
C ILE A 56 3.50 8.02 -9.96
N ASP A 57 3.72 9.23 -9.45
CA ASP A 57 4.91 10.02 -9.76
C ASP A 57 5.97 9.83 -8.68
N MET A 58 7.23 9.74 -9.07
CA MET A 58 8.36 9.57 -8.13
C MET A 58 8.43 10.68 -7.07
N LYS A 59 7.98 11.89 -7.42
CA LYS A 59 7.91 13.02 -6.49
C LYS A 59 6.98 12.78 -5.30
N GLN A 60 5.91 12.00 -5.49
CA GLN A 60 4.99 11.65 -4.39
C GLN A 60 5.64 10.67 -3.42
N VAL A 61 6.52 9.80 -3.93
CA VAL A 61 7.30 8.86 -3.11
C VAL A 61 8.35 9.62 -2.30
N GLU A 62 9.07 10.55 -2.94
CA GLU A 62 10.05 11.41 -2.26
C GLU A 62 9.39 12.25 -1.15
N ALA A 63 8.24 12.87 -1.45
CA ALA A 63 7.48 13.64 -0.46
C ALA A 63 7.01 12.80 0.73
N LEU A 64 6.60 11.55 0.51
CA LEU A 64 6.22 10.62 1.60
C LEU A 64 7.43 10.26 2.47
N VAL A 65 8.59 10.03 1.87
CA VAL A 65 9.84 9.72 2.58
C VAL A 65 10.30 10.91 3.41
N ASP A 66 10.19 12.13 2.89
CA ASP A 66 10.58 13.33 3.62
C ASP A 66 9.58 13.69 4.72
N ALA A 67 8.27 13.53 4.50
CA ALA A 67 7.26 13.66 5.55
C ALA A 67 7.49 12.66 6.70
N SER A 68 7.88 11.43 6.36
CA SER A 68 8.17 10.39 7.37
C SER A 68 9.40 10.73 8.23
N LYS A 69 10.36 11.51 7.73
CA LYS A 69 11.53 11.95 8.52
C LYS A 69 11.19 13.04 9.53
N GLU A 70 10.22 13.90 9.20
CA GLU A 70 9.78 14.98 10.09
C GLU A 70 8.86 14.44 11.21
N GLU A 71 8.03 13.44 10.94
CA GLU A 71 7.18 12.80 11.97
C GLU A 71 8.00 12.04 13.03
N VAL A 72 9.15 11.46 12.65
CA VAL A 72 10.08 10.81 13.60
C VAL A 72 10.71 11.81 14.59
N LYS A 73 10.86 13.09 14.23
CA LYS A 73 11.33 14.12 15.16
C LYS A 73 10.25 14.61 16.12
N ALA A 74 8.98 14.61 15.70
CA ALA A 74 7.87 15.06 16.54
C ALA A 74 7.43 14.01 17.59
N ALA A 75 7.76 12.73 17.40
CA ALA A 75 7.53 11.67 18.38
C ALA A 75 8.60 11.59 19.50
N VAL A 76 9.59 12.50 19.52
CA VAL A 76 10.61 12.59 20.58
C VAL A 76 10.30 13.76 21.53
N ALA A 77 9.10 13.76 22.10
CA ALA A 77 8.86 14.37 23.42
C ALA A 77 8.98 13.24 24.46
N PRO A 78 9.58 13.50 25.63
CA PRO A 78 10.25 12.48 26.44
C PRO A 78 9.22 11.53 27.06
N VAL A 79 9.36 10.23 26.80
CA VAL A 79 8.80 9.18 27.65
C VAL A 79 9.40 9.34 29.05
N THR A 80 8.67 9.98 29.95
CA THR A 80 8.96 10.01 31.39
C THR A 80 8.26 8.82 32.03
N GLY A 81 9.02 7.76 32.29
CA GLY A 81 8.57 6.53 32.94
C GLY A 81 9.77 5.61 33.27
N PRO A 82 9.67 4.73 34.29
CA PRO A 82 10.79 4.14 35.04
C PRO A 82 11.56 3.03 34.30
N LEU A 83 11.82 3.20 33.00
CA LEU A 83 12.70 2.32 32.21
C LEU A 83 14.10 2.93 32.00
N ALA A 84 14.42 4.05 32.64
CA ALA A 84 15.71 4.72 32.54
C ALA A 84 16.85 4.00 33.30
N ASP A 85 16.54 3.17 34.30
CA ASP A 85 17.57 2.61 35.20
C ASP A 85 18.01 1.18 34.89
N SER A 86 17.54 0.58 33.79
CA SER A 86 18.03 -0.75 33.35
C SER A 86 17.92 -0.93 31.83
N PRO A 87 18.95 -0.56 31.06
CA PRO A 87 18.98 -0.78 29.62
C PRO A 87 19.04 -2.28 29.32
N ILE A 88 18.00 -2.80 28.67
CA ILE A 88 18.00 -4.16 28.13
C ILE A 88 18.76 -4.12 26.80
N GLN A 89 20.09 -4.29 26.92
CA GLN A 89 21.10 -4.43 25.86
C GLN A 89 21.62 -3.14 25.21
N GLU A 90 22.95 -3.09 25.05
CA GLU A 90 23.67 -2.06 24.30
C GLU A 90 23.30 -2.13 22.82
N THR A 91 22.86 -1.00 22.25
CA THR A 91 22.77 -0.80 20.81
C THR A 91 24.04 -1.31 20.14
N ILE A 92 23.93 -2.40 19.38
CA ILE A 92 25.04 -3.02 18.68
C ILE A 92 25.58 -2.00 17.66
N THR A 93 26.67 -1.34 18.02
CA THR A 93 27.40 -0.47 17.11
C THR A 93 28.31 -1.34 16.25
N LEU A 94 28.28 -1.10 14.93
CA LEU A 94 29.04 -1.81 13.88
C LEU A 94 30.56 -1.87 14.14
N THR A 95 31.06 -1.12 15.11
CA THR A 95 32.46 -1.07 15.58
C THR A 95 32.92 -2.37 16.27
N ILE A 96 32.03 -3.15 16.88
CA ILE A 96 32.41 -4.35 17.66
C ILE A 96 32.92 -5.48 16.75
N LEU A 97 32.37 -5.65 15.54
CA LEU A 97 32.77 -6.70 14.59
C LEU A 97 34.22 -6.56 14.11
N ARG A 98 34.74 -5.33 13.98
CA ARG A 98 36.12 -5.10 13.53
C ARG A 98 37.16 -5.49 14.59
N LYS A 99 36.83 -5.34 15.86
CA LYS A 99 37.75 -5.65 16.97
C LYS A 99 37.85 -7.16 17.21
N SER A 100 36.75 -7.89 17.05
CA SER A 100 36.73 -9.36 17.20
C SER A 100 37.48 -10.08 16.07
N ILE A 101 37.46 -9.56 14.85
CA ILE A 101 38.25 -10.12 13.73
C ILE A 101 39.76 -9.92 13.94
N CYS A 102 40.19 -8.77 14.50
CA CYS A 102 41.61 -8.53 14.80
C CYS A 102 42.13 -9.35 15.99
N ALA A 103 41.27 -9.78 16.92
CA ALA A 103 41.66 -10.57 18.09
C ALA A 103 41.72 -12.09 17.84
N TRP A 104 41.33 -12.55 16.66
CA TRP A 104 41.37 -13.96 16.24
C TRP A 104 42.53 -14.25 15.26
N ARG A 105 43.56 -13.41 15.26
CA ARG A 105 44.87 -13.67 14.66
C ARG A 105 45.96 -13.58 15.71
#